data_AF-A0A2J6PH73-F1
#
_entry.id   AF-A0A2J6PH73-F1
#
_cell.length_a   1.000
_cell.length_b   1.000
_cell.length_c   1.000
_cell.angle_alpha   90.00
_cell.angle_beta   90.00
_cell.angle_gamma   90.00
#
_symmetry.space_group_name_H-M   'P 1'
#
loop_
_entity.id
_entity.type
_entity.pdbx_description
1 polymer ?
#
loop_
_entity_poly.entity_id
_entity_poly.type
_entity_poly.pdbx_seq_one_letter_code
_entity_poly.pdbx_strand_id
1 'polypeptide(L)'
;MSQTIETGVIISGISNAQIKATKSEIIKWLAPVDPRANQEAARKKHEEQTGRWFTEGENFSNWLEQPNSLLWLHGIPGSGKTILCSEIIEQTTE
;
A
#
# COMPACT_ATOMS: atom_id res chain seq x y z
N MET A 1 21.46 -32.81 -21.54
CA MET A 1 21.39 -31.34 -21.35
C MET A 1 19.95 -30.82 -21.27
N SER A 2 19.02 -31.24 -22.14
CA SER A 2 17.60 -30.79 -22.08
C SER A 2 16.86 -31.13 -20.77
N GLN A 3 17.00 -32.35 -20.27
CA GLN A 3 16.31 -32.83 -19.05
C GLN A 3 16.75 -32.10 -17.75
N THR A 4 18.01 -31.66 -17.71
CA THR A 4 18.60 -30.95 -16.56
C THR A 4 18.09 -29.50 -16.47
N ILE A 5 17.81 -28.86 -17.61
CA ILE A 5 17.21 -27.52 -17.64
C ILE A 5 15.75 -27.58 -17.18
N GLU A 6 15.01 -28.59 -17.62
CA GLU A 6 13.61 -28.80 -17.26
C GLU A 6 13.42 -29.05 -15.75
N THR A 7 14.30 -29.84 -15.13
CA THR A 7 14.31 -30.05 -13.67
C THR A 7 14.66 -28.79 -12.90
N GLY A 8 15.60 -27.97 -13.37
CA GLY A 8 15.94 -26.68 -12.74
C GLY A 8 14.78 -25.68 -12.76
N VAL A 9 14.01 -25.64 -13.85
CA VAL A 9 12.81 -24.80 -13.97
C VAL A 9 11.72 -25.26 -13.00
N ILE A 10 11.50 -26.57 -12.85
CA ILE A 10 10.51 -27.11 -11.92
C ILE A 10 10.87 -26.78 -10.46
N ILE A 11 12.14 -26.95 -10.07
CA ILE A 11 12.59 -26.65 -8.69
C ILE A 11 12.41 -25.17 -8.35
N SER A 12 12.77 -24.27 -9.28
CA SER A 12 12.57 -22.82 -9.06
C SER A 12 11.08 -22.46 -8.99
N GLY A 13 10.23 -23.10 -9.80
CA GLY A 13 8.78 -22.96 -9.73
C GLY A 13 8.20 -23.38 -8.37
N ILE A 14 8.64 -24.53 -7.84
CA ILE A 14 8.22 -25.02 -6.52
C ILE A 14 8.68 -24.06 -5.40
N SER A 15 9.93 -23.61 -5.45
CA SER A 15 10.46 -22.65 -4.48
C SER A 15 9.67 -21.34 -4.47
N ASN A 16 9.34 -20.80 -5.65
CA ASN A 16 8.55 -19.59 -5.78
C ASN A 16 7.13 -19.77 -5.27
N ALA A 17 6.51 -20.92 -5.53
CA ALA A 17 5.19 -21.25 -5.00
C ALA A 17 5.19 -21.31 -3.46
N GLN A 18 6.22 -21.93 -2.86
CA GLN A 18 6.40 -21.99 -1.41
C GLN A 18 6.57 -20.58 -0.81
N ILE A 19 7.44 -19.74 -1.40
CA ILE A 19 7.64 -18.35 -0.96
C ILE A 19 6.33 -17.56 -1.03
N LYS A 20 5.57 -17.73 -2.12
CA LYS A 20 4.27 -17.06 -2.29
C LYS A 20 3.26 -17.52 -1.24
N ALA A 21 3.21 -18.82 -0.93
CA ALA A 21 2.34 -19.37 0.10
C ALA A 21 2.70 -18.84 1.49
N THR A 22 3.97 -18.91 1.89
CA THR A 22 4.45 -18.39 3.17
C THR A 22 4.23 -16.88 3.29
N LYS A 23 4.48 -16.11 2.23
CA LYS A 23 4.18 -14.67 2.21
C LYS A 23 2.69 -14.41 2.43
N SER A 24 1.81 -15.19 1.80
CA SER A 24 0.36 -15.05 1.97
C SER A 24 -0.08 -15.37 3.41
N GLU A 25 0.49 -16.39 4.05
CA GLU A 25 0.21 -16.74 5.44
C GLU A 25 0.65 -15.64 6.41
N ILE A 26 1.86 -15.08 6.22
CA ILE A 26 2.36 -13.98 7.02
C ILE A 26 1.47 -12.74 6.85
N ILE A 27 1.08 -12.39 5.62
CA ILE A 27 0.19 -11.25 5.38
C ILE A 27 -1.16 -11.48 6.06
N LYS A 28 -1.75 -12.68 5.95
CA LYS A 28 -3.00 -13.02 6.63
C LYS A 28 -2.88 -12.91 8.15
N TRP A 29 -1.75 -13.34 8.72
CA TRP A 29 -1.49 -13.20 10.15
C TRP A 29 -1.31 -11.74 10.57
N LEU A 30 -0.64 -10.91 9.76
CA LEU A 30 -0.42 -9.48 10.02
C LEU A 30 -1.63 -8.59 9.76
N ALA A 31 -2.59 -9.05 8.94
CA ALA A 31 -3.78 -8.30 8.56
C ALA A 31 -5.03 -8.86 9.26
N PRO A 32 -5.21 -8.61 10.58
CA PRO A 32 -6.38 -9.07 11.32
C PRO A 32 -7.68 -8.43 10.81
N VAL A 33 -7.58 -7.33 10.06
CA VAL A 33 -8.69 -6.62 9.42
C VAL A 33 -8.35 -6.36 7.95
N ASP A 34 -9.37 -6.37 7.10
CA ASP A 34 -9.23 -6.03 5.69
C ASP A 34 -8.89 -4.53 5.52
N PRO A 35 -7.69 -4.18 5.00
CA PRO A 35 -7.33 -2.79 4.77
C PRO A 35 -8.23 -2.10 3.76
N ARG A 36 -8.80 -2.85 2.79
CA ARG A 36 -9.71 -2.30 1.78
C ARG A 36 -10.99 -1.79 2.41
N ALA A 37 -11.58 -2.55 3.33
CA ALA A 37 -12.78 -2.12 4.06
C ALA A 37 -12.55 -0.81 4.83
N ASN A 38 -11.37 -0.64 5.45
CA ASN A 38 -11.00 0.59 6.14
C ASN A 38 -10.85 1.77 5.16
N GLN A 39 -10.22 1.53 4.02
CA GLN A 39 -10.08 2.54 2.97
C GLN A 39 -11.44 2.97 2.43
N GLU A 40 -12.31 2.02 2.06
CA GLU A 40 -13.67 2.32 1.59
C GLU A 40 -14.49 3.09 2.62
N ALA A 41 -14.40 2.72 3.90
CA ALA A 41 -15.08 3.44 4.96
C ALA A 41 -14.56 4.87 5.15
N ALA A 42 -13.27 5.10 4.94
CA ALA A 42 -12.67 6.43 4.96
C ALA A 42 -13.05 7.25 3.72
N ARG A 43 -13.06 6.65 2.51
CA ARG A 43 -13.53 7.30 1.28
C ARG A 43 -15.00 7.71 1.38
N LYS A 44 -15.88 6.86 1.94
CA LYS A 44 -17.30 7.20 2.16
C LYS A 44 -17.51 8.41 3.09
N LYS A 45 -16.54 8.71 3.94
CA LYS A 45 -16.57 9.87 4.87
C LYS A 45 -15.79 11.07 4.34
N HIS A 46 -15.05 10.90 3.25
CA HIS A 46 -14.32 11.98 2.61
C HIS A 46 -15.31 12.87 1.88
N GLU A 47 -15.19 14.17 2.12
CA GLU A 47 -15.96 15.18 1.40
C GLU A 47 -15.12 15.67 0.23
N GLU A 48 -15.76 15.84 -0.93
CA GLU A 48 -15.09 16.25 -2.15
C GLU A 48 -14.26 17.53 -1.90
N GLN A 49 -13.08 17.61 -2.53
CA GLN A 49 -12.12 18.73 -2.41
C GLN A 49 -11.41 18.85 -1.05
N THR A 50 -11.84 18.13 -0.01
CA THR A 50 -11.16 18.12 1.29
C THR A 50 -9.79 17.46 1.15
N GLY A 51 -8.75 18.11 1.67
CA GLY A 51 -7.38 17.59 1.61
C GLY A 51 -6.59 18.03 0.37
N ARG A 52 -7.19 18.72 -0.61
CA ARG A 52 -6.47 19.29 -1.76
C ARG A 52 -5.34 20.24 -1.36
N TRP A 53 -5.56 21.05 -0.32
CA TRP A 53 -4.53 21.93 0.24
C TRP A 53 -3.23 21.18 0.63
N PHE A 54 -3.35 19.88 0.92
CA PHE A 54 -2.22 19.02 1.28
C PHE A 54 -1.66 18.32 0.03
N THR A 55 -2.52 17.70 -0.78
CA THR A 55 -2.08 16.89 -1.94
C THR A 55 -1.58 17.74 -3.12
N GLU A 56 -2.02 18.98 -3.24
CA GLU A 56 -1.47 19.97 -4.20
C GLU A 56 -0.25 20.72 -3.63
N GLY A 57 0.16 20.40 -2.40
CA GLY A 57 1.27 21.07 -1.72
C GLY A 57 2.63 20.48 -2.08
N GLU A 58 3.67 21.33 -2.01
CA GLU A 58 5.05 20.97 -2.36
C GLU A 58 5.62 19.83 -1.48
N ASN A 59 5.22 19.76 -0.21
CA ASN A 59 5.65 18.68 0.68
C ASN A 59 5.16 17.31 0.21
N PHE A 60 3.95 17.24 -0.35
CA PHE A 60 3.38 16.01 -0.86
C PHE A 60 4.06 15.60 -2.17
N SER A 61 4.20 16.53 -3.12
CA SER A 61 4.87 16.26 -4.40
C SER A 61 6.34 15.84 -4.18
N ASN A 62 7.07 16.55 -3.31
CA ASN A 62 8.45 16.21 -2.97
C ASN A 62 8.56 14.81 -2.36
N TRP A 63 7.62 14.45 -1.47
CA TRP A 63 7.59 13.11 -0.91
C TRP A 63 7.32 12.06 -2.00
N LEU A 64 6.35 12.30 -2.88
CA LEU A 64 5.95 11.35 -3.91
C LEU A 64 7.06 11.10 -4.95
N GLU A 65 7.80 12.14 -5.33
CA GLU A 65 8.84 12.07 -6.36
C GLU A 65 10.20 11.59 -5.84
N GLN A 66 10.51 11.83 -4.57
CA GLN A 66 11.83 11.51 -4.00
C GLN A 66 11.90 10.03 -3.56
N PRO A 67 12.85 9.24 -4.10
CA PRO A 67 13.04 7.87 -3.64
C PRO A 67 13.55 7.85 -2.19
N ASN A 68 13.03 6.91 -1.39
CA ASN A 68 13.35 6.73 0.03
C ASN A 68 13.02 7.94 0.92
N SER A 69 12.01 8.73 0.55
CA SER A 69 11.49 9.84 1.35
C SER A 69 10.47 9.37 2.40
N LEU A 70 10.27 10.17 3.46
CA LEU A 70 9.27 9.93 4.51
C LEU A 70 8.42 11.18 4.71
N LEU A 71 7.10 11.01 4.66
CA LEU A 71 6.13 12.06 5.00
C LEU A 71 5.41 11.70 6.29
N TRP A 72 5.51 12.59 7.29
CA TRP A 72 4.91 12.39 8.59
C TRP A 72 3.66 13.26 8.78
N LEU A 73 2.49 12.64 8.78
CA LEU A 73 1.22 13.33 9.02
C LEU A 73 0.90 13.40 10.51
N HIS A 74 1.06 14.59 11.12
CA HIS A 74 0.77 14.82 12.53
C HIS A 74 -0.43 15.75 12.75
N GLY A 75 -1.15 15.57 13.86
CA GLY A 75 -2.29 16.40 14.22
C GLY A 75 -3.04 15.83 15.43
N ILE A 76 -3.89 16.63 16.05
CA ILE A 76 -4.69 16.24 17.22
C ILE A 76 -5.62 15.05 16.91
N PRO A 77 -6.08 14.28 17.93
CA PRO A 77 -7.14 13.30 17.73
C PRO A 77 -8.37 13.92 17.06
N GLY A 78 -8.98 13.20 16.11
CA GLY A 78 -10.14 13.70 15.36
C GLY A 78 -9.84 14.71 14.24
N SER A 79 -8.58 15.09 14.00
CA SER A 79 -8.21 16.07 12.95
C SER A 79 -8.35 15.57 11.50
N GLY A 80 -9.01 14.43 11.27
CA GLY A 80 -9.22 13.91 9.92
C GLY A 80 -8.04 13.19 9.26
N LYS A 81 -6.94 12.89 9.99
CA LYS A 81 -5.75 12.22 9.41
C LYS A 81 -6.08 10.96 8.61
N THR A 82 -6.92 10.08 9.13
CA THR A 82 -7.34 8.85 8.44
C THR A 82 -8.07 9.14 7.12
N ILE A 83 -8.91 10.18 7.10
CA ILE A 83 -9.64 10.60 5.89
C ILE A 83 -8.66 11.20 4.87
N LEU A 84 -7.67 11.99 5.33
CA LEU A 84 -6.62 12.53 4.48
C LEU A 84 -5.72 11.43 3.90
N CYS A 85 -5.32 10.43 4.69
CA CYS A 85 -4.59 9.27 4.18
C CYS A 85 -5.37 8.53 3.10
N SER A 86 -6.70 8.50 3.21
CA SER A 86 -7.56 7.87 2.21
C SER A 86 -7.48 8.57 0.85
N GLU A 87 -7.43 9.91 0.86
CA GLU A 87 -7.20 10.73 -0.35
C GLU A 87 -5.79 10.56 -0.92
N ILE A 88 -4.77 10.50 -0.07
CA ILE A 88 -3.38 10.23 -0.49
C ILE A 88 -3.27 8.89 -1.22
N ILE A 89 -3.90 7.84 -0.70
CA ILE A 89 -3.90 6.51 -1.33
C ILE A 89 -4.56 6.58 -2.72
N GLU A 90 -5.68 7.28 -2.87
CA GLU A 90 -6.36 7.43 -4.16
C GLU A 90 -5.43 8.07 -5.20
N GLN A 91 -4.78 9.18 -4.85
CA GLN A 91 -3.93 9.93 -5.79
C GLN A 91 -2.64 9.21 -6.18
N THR A 92 -2.24 8.17 -5.44
CA THR A 92 -0.97 7.46 -5.64
C THR A 92 -1.13 6.04 -6.16
N THR A 93 -2.37 5.54 -6.26
CA THR A 93 -2.67 4.19 -6.74
C THR A 93 -3.10 4.17 -8.23
N GLU A 94 -2.89 5.28 -8.96
CA GLU A 94 -3.01 5.33 -10.44
C GLU A 94 -1.71 4.94 -11.15
#